data_AF-A0A521QD66-F1
#
_entry.id   AF-A0A521QD66-F1
#
_cell.length_a   1.000
_cell.length_b   1.000
_cell.length_c   1.000
_cell.angle_alpha   90.00
_cell.angle_beta   90.00
_cell.angle_gamma   90.00
#
_symmetry.space_group_name_H-M   'P 1'
#
loop_
_entity.id
_entity.type
_entity.pdbx_description
1 polymer ?
#
loop_
_entity_poly.entity_id
_entity_poly.type
_entity_poly.pdbx_seq_one_letter_code
_entity_poly.pdbx_strand_id
1 'polypeptide(L)'
;PPADMAPSCQEAGVLGVLPGLIGVIQALETIKLILGKGDALVGKLLCFNTLTMEINTLNLKADPACPMCGEKPTIRELIDYEEFCSLRAAHAA
;
A
#
# COMPACT_ATOMS: atom_id res chain seq x y z
N PRO A 1 0.00 -22.42 11.43
CA PRO A 1 1.22 -22.22 12.25
C PRO A 1 0.99 -21.09 13.27
N PRO A 2 1.68 -21.10 14.42
CA PRO A 2 1.71 -19.92 15.28
C PRO A 2 2.30 -18.72 14.51
N ALA A 3 1.85 -17.50 14.82
CA ALA A 3 2.07 -16.30 13.99
C ALA A 3 3.57 -15.90 13.88
N ASP A 4 4.39 -16.39 14.80
CA ASP A 4 5.85 -16.27 14.85
C ASP A 4 6.58 -17.19 13.85
N MET A 5 5.89 -18.17 13.26
CA MET A 5 6.44 -19.08 12.25
C MET A 5 6.06 -18.69 10.81
N ALA A 6 5.32 -17.59 10.61
CA ALA A 6 5.08 -17.05 9.28
C ALA A 6 6.33 -16.24 8.86
N PRO A 7 7.03 -16.61 7.78
CA PRO A 7 8.19 -15.85 7.33
C PRO A 7 7.81 -14.41 7.04
N SER A 8 8.69 -13.48 7.40
CA SER A 8 8.52 -12.07 7.06
C SER A 8 8.47 -11.89 5.53
N CYS A 9 7.91 -10.78 5.05
CA CYS A 9 7.97 -10.46 3.61
C CYS A 9 9.42 -10.37 3.07
N GLN A 10 10.40 -10.11 3.95
CA GLN A 10 11.83 -10.14 3.61
C GLN A 10 12.37 -11.57 3.45
N GLU A 11 11.84 -12.56 4.19
CA GLU A 11 12.27 -13.97 4.15
C GLU A 11 11.52 -14.80 3.09
N ALA A 12 10.24 -14.52 2.87
CA ALA A 12 9.42 -15.26 1.90
C ALA A 12 9.67 -14.83 0.44
N GLY A 13 10.09 -13.58 0.23
CA GLY A 13 10.27 -12.99 -1.09
C GLY A 13 8.95 -12.75 -1.83
N VAL A 14 9.03 -12.01 -2.93
CA VAL A 14 7.92 -11.78 -3.86
C VAL A 14 8.39 -12.09 -5.28
N LEU A 15 7.51 -12.66 -6.10
CA LEU A 15 7.79 -12.80 -7.53
C LEU A 15 7.90 -11.40 -8.13
N GLY A 16 9.10 -10.99 -8.56
CA GLY A 16 9.36 -9.60 -8.99
C GLY A 16 8.45 -9.07 -10.10
N VAL A 17 7.86 -9.97 -10.90
CA VAL A 17 6.84 -9.65 -11.89
C VAL A 17 5.56 -9.04 -11.28
N LEU A 18 5.20 -9.41 -10.04
CA LEU A 18 4.02 -8.90 -9.33
C LEU A 18 4.13 -7.41 -9.03
N PRO A 19 5.13 -6.91 -8.29
CA PRO A 19 5.28 -5.47 -8.10
C PRO A 19 5.54 -4.75 -9.43
N GLY A 20 6.18 -5.39 -10.42
CA GLY A 20 6.32 -4.83 -11.76
C GLY A 20 4.97 -4.54 -12.43
N LEU A 21 4.04 -5.49 -12.39
CA LEU A 21 2.69 -5.35 -12.95
C LEU A 21 1.88 -4.27 -12.23
N ILE A 22 1.93 -4.25 -10.90
CA ILE A 22 1.28 -3.20 -10.09
C ILE A 22 1.90 -1.83 -10.39
N GLY A 23 3.22 -1.74 -10.56
CA GLY A 23 3.91 -0.50 -10.92
C GLY A 23 3.48 0.06 -12.27
N VAL A 24 3.26 -0.80 -13.28
CA VAL A 24 2.72 -0.37 -14.58
C VAL A 24 1.29 0.16 -14.45
N ILE A 25 0.44 -0.48 -13.64
CA ILE A 25 -0.91 0.00 -13.36
C ILE A 25 -0.85 1.38 -12.67
N GLN A 26 0.02 1.55 -11.68
CA GLN A 26 0.23 2.84 -10.99
C GLN A 26 0.72 3.94 -11.94
N ALA A 27 1.64 3.62 -12.86
CA ALA A 27 2.10 4.56 -13.88
C ALA A 27 0.95 5.00 -14.81
N LEU A 28 0.09 4.06 -15.21
CA LEU A 28 -1.08 4.37 -16.02
C LEU A 28 -2.10 5.25 -15.29
N GLU A 29 -2.37 4.99 -14.00
CA GLU A 29 -3.22 5.85 -13.17
C GLU A 29 -2.63 7.27 -13.06
N THR A 30 -1.31 7.37 -12.91
CA THR A 30 -0.61 8.66 -12.87
C THR A 30 -0.83 9.45 -14.16
N ILE A 31 -0.72 8.81 -15.32
CA ILE A 31 -0.98 9.45 -16.61
C ILE A 31 -2.44 9.94 -16.69
N LYS A 32 -3.42 9.11 -16.29
CA LYS A 32 -4.84 9.50 -16.27
C LYS A 32 -5.09 10.73 -15.40
N LEU A 33 -4.49 10.76 -14.22
CA LEU A 33 -4.59 11.89 -13.28
C LEU A 33 -4.00 13.17 -13.87
N ILE A 34 -2.79 13.10 -14.45
CA ILE A 34 -2.13 14.26 -15.08
C ILE A 34 -2.96 14.82 -16.23
N LEU A 35 -3.54 13.95 -17.06
CA LEU A 35 -4.34 14.38 -18.21
C LEU A 35 -5.78 14.78 -17.85
N GLY A 36 -6.24 14.46 -16.65
CA GLY A 36 -7.65 14.60 -16.26
C GLY A 36 -8.58 13.78 -17.16
N LYS A 37 -8.17 12.57 -17.57
CA LYS A 37 -8.90 11.71 -18.51
C LYS A 37 -9.18 10.32 -17.94
N GLY A 38 -10.33 9.77 -18.30
CA GLY A 38 -10.76 8.41 -17.93
C GLY A 38 -11.20 8.30 -16.47
N ASP A 39 -11.56 7.08 -16.07
CA ASP A 39 -12.00 6.78 -14.71
C ASP A 39 -10.81 6.31 -13.87
N ALA A 40 -10.28 7.19 -13.03
CA ALA A 40 -9.18 6.87 -12.14
C ALA A 40 -9.61 5.89 -11.02
N LEU A 41 -8.65 5.17 -10.47
CA LEU A 41 -8.82 4.30 -9.29
C LEU A 41 -8.85 5.08 -7.96
N VAL A 42 -9.04 6.40 -8.00
CA VAL A 42 -9.20 7.23 -6.81
C VAL A 42 -10.38 6.72 -5.97
N GLY A 43 -10.16 6.53 -4.68
CA GLY A 43 -11.15 5.99 -3.76
C GLY A 43 -11.47 4.50 -3.96
N LYS A 44 -10.62 3.77 -4.70
CA LYS A 44 -10.82 2.33 -4.96
C LYS A 44 -9.59 1.54 -4.54
N LEU A 45 -9.81 0.36 -3.97
CA LEU A 45 -8.78 -0.64 -3.72
C LEU A 45 -8.84 -1.71 -4.81
N LEU A 46 -7.77 -1.79 -5.59
CA LEU A 46 -7.58 -2.82 -6.61
C LEU A 46 -6.95 -4.06 -5.97
N CYS A 47 -7.66 -5.19 -6.01
CA CYS A 47 -7.16 -6.48 -5.59
C CYS A 47 -6.93 -7.35 -6.83
N PHE A 48 -5.68 -7.74 -7.06
CA PHE A 48 -5.31 -8.59 -8.19
C PHE A 48 -4.85 -9.96 -7.69
N ASN A 49 -5.66 -10.98 -7.95
CA ASN A 49 -5.26 -12.37 -7.79
C ASN A 49 -4.54 -12.85 -9.06
N THR A 50 -3.23 -12.99 -8.99
CA THR A 50 -2.41 -13.35 -10.15
C THR A 50 -2.34 -14.85 -10.42
N LEU A 51 -2.81 -15.70 -9.49
CA LEU A 51 -2.95 -17.13 -9.75
C LEU A 51 -4.18 -17.42 -10.62
N THR A 52 -5.30 -16.74 -10.34
CA THR A 52 -6.55 -16.89 -11.10
C THR A 52 -6.73 -15.84 -12.20
N MET A 53 -5.87 -14.82 -12.22
CA MET A 53 -5.96 -13.64 -13.08
C MET A 53 -7.26 -12.83 -12.88
N GLU A 54 -7.81 -12.86 -11.66
CA GLU A 54 -9.02 -12.11 -11.31
C GLU A 54 -8.68 -10.73 -10.74
N ILE A 55 -9.44 -9.73 -11.19
CA ILE A 55 -9.34 -8.35 -10.72
C ILE A 55 -10.63 -7.99 -10.01
N ASN A 56 -10.51 -7.66 -8.73
CA ASN A 56 -11.60 -7.15 -7.91
C ASN A 56 -11.32 -5.71 -7.52
N THR A 57 -12.35 -4.87 -7.53
CA THR A 57 -12.23 -3.48 -7.10
C THR A 57 -13.22 -3.19 -5.99
N LEU A 58 -12.73 -2.69 -4.87
CA LEU A 58 -13.55 -2.31 -3.72
C LEU A 58 -13.61 -0.79 -3.63
N ASN A 59 -14.80 -0.23 -3.49
CA ASN A 59 -14.95 1.20 -3.26
C ASN A 59 -14.64 1.52 -1.80
N LEU A 60 -13.63 2.36 -1.57
CA LEU A 60 -13.26 2.85 -0.26
C LEU A 60 -14.02 4.14 0.03
N LYS A 61 -14.55 4.26 1.24
CA LYS A 61 -15.15 5.48 1.76
C LYS A 61 -14.19 6.10 2.75
N ALA A 62 -14.05 7.42 2.71
CA ALA A 62 -13.34 8.15 3.74
C ALA A 62 -14.07 7.94 5.08
N ASP A 63 -13.30 7.69 6.13
CA ASP A 63 -13.82 7.60 7.49
C ASP A 63 -13.79 9.00 8.14
N PRO A 64 -14.96 9.60 8.49
CA PRO A 64 -15.02 10.88 9.18
C PRO A 64 -14.28 10.89 10.52
N ALA A 65 -14.10 9.72 11.15
CA ALA A 65 -13.37 9.55 12.40
C ALA A 65 -11.89 9.22 12.21
N CYS A 66 -11.37 9.21 10.97
CA CYS A 66 -9.97 8.90 10.69
C CYS A 66 -9.03 9.83 11.51
N PRO A 67 -8.12 9.30 12.33
CA PRO A 67 -7.26 10.11 13.18
C PRO A 67 -6.24 10.96 12.38
N MET A 68 -6.04 10.68 11.08
CA MET A 68 -5.13 11.41 10.21
C MET A 68 -5.82 12.45 9.31
N CYS A 69 -6.97 12.11 8.71
CA CYS A 69 -7.65 12.97 7.72
C CYS A 69 -9.16 13.17 7.95
N GLY A 70 -9.69 12.71 9.08
CA GLY A 70 -11.08 12.90 9.48
C GLY A 70 -11.38 14.32 9.96
N GLU A 71 -12.60 14.55 10.48
CA GLU A 71 -13.05 15.87 10.91
C GLU A 71 -12.29 16.42 12.13
N LYS A 72 -11.74 15.52 12.96
CA LYS A 72 -10.98 15.85 14.17
C LYS A 72 -9.65 15.08 14.22
N PRO A 73 -8.64 15.44 13.40
CA PRO A 73 -7.37 14.73 13.34
C PRO A 73 -6.61 14.80 14.67
N THR A 74 -6.10 13.66 15.11
CA THR A 74 -5.26 13.50 16.29
C THR A 74 -3.80 13.20 15.95
N ILE A 75 -3.54 12.61 14.77
CA ILE A 75 -2.20 12.42 14.23
C ILE A 75 -1.77 13.72 13.55
N ARG A 76 -0.71 14.33 14.05
CA ARG A 76 -0.22 15.65 13.58
C ARG A 76 1.22 15.65 13.10
N GLU A 77 1.96 14.60 13.43
CA GLU A 77 3.36 14.43 13.09
C GLU A 77 3.61 12.97 12.71
N LEU A 78 4.67 12.76 11.94
CA LEU A 78 5.09 11.41 11.55
C LEU A 78 5.84 10.77 12.71
N ILE A 79 5.65 9.45 12.88
CA ILE A 79 6.47 8.66 13.79
C ILE A 79 7.88 8.48 13.20
N ASP A 80 8.88 8.30 14.06
CA ASP A 80 10.20 7.88 13.62
C ASP A 80 10.14 6.42 13.15
N TYR A 81 10.21 6.23 11.84
CA TYR A 81 10.06 4.93 11.21
C TYR A 81 11.26 4.02 11.46
N GLU A 82 12.46 4.58 11.66
CA GLU A 82 13.65 3.80 11.95
C GLU A 82 13.61 3.24 13.37
N GLU A 83 13.06 4.02 14.30
CA GLU A 83 12.80 3.58 15.67
C GLU A 83 11.66 2.54 15.71
N PHE A 84 10.55 2.84 15.04
CA PHE A 84 9.39 1.95 14.99
C PHE A 84 9.70 0.60 14.32
N CYS A 85 10.47 0.60 13.24
CA CYS A 85 10.90 -0.61 12.53
C CYS A 85 12.19 -1.23 13.09
N SER A 86 12.72 -0.73 14.22
CA SER A 86 13.98 -1.22 14.83
C SER A 86 15.19 -1.18 13.88
N LEU A 87 15.17 -0.30 12.87
CA LEU A 87 16.23 -0.18 11.86
C LEU A 87 17.42 0.65 12.34
N ARG A 88 17.28 1.46 13.39
CA ARG A 88 18.40 2.24 13.96
C ARG A 88 19.59 1.37 14.39
N ALA A 89 19.34 0.15 14.87
CA ALA A 89 20.40 -0.78 15.24
C ALA A 89 21.15 -1.37 14.02
N ALA A 90 20.47 -1.47 12.87
CA ALA A 90 21.03 -2.04 11.64
C ALA A 90 21.93 -1.07 10.85
N HIS A 91 21.73 0.24 10.98
CA HIS A 91 22.55 1.28 10.34
C HIS A 91 23.82 1.67 11.13
N ALA A 92 23.92 1.24 12.39
CA ALA A 92 25.06 1.55 13.26
C ALA A 92 26.20 0.52 13.19
N ALA A 93 26.08 -0.49 12.31
CA ALA A 93 27.06 -1.54 12.04
C ALA A 93 27.65 -1.38 10.63
#